data_AF-A0A024U6Y5-F1
#
_entry.id   AF-A0A024U6Y5-F1
#
_cell.length_a   1.000
_cell.length_b   1.000
_cell.length_c   1.000
_cell.angle_alpha   90.00
_cell.angle_beta   90.00
_cell.angle_gamma   90.00
#
_symmetry.space_group_name_H-M   'P 1'
#
loop_
_entity.id
_entity.type
_entity.pdbx_description
1 polymer ?
#
loop_
_entity_poly.entity_id
_entity_poly.type
_entity_poly.pdbx_seq_one_letter_code
_entity_poly.pdbx_strand_id
1 'polypeptide(L)'
;MQQTRTCGHDDEEANMRAKLLLHELKLVVATDVAAAGSSNFKAMARSLVSVVRTQHHVNTSMPSDVPFGLTPDIVRDTWGLDDTEQMGMMKEAMRVLVPPDVEQGLQAKCELLCKMFYPLSHDAPLPTSEWHRLPQQLHDWQIAIEGMERKRHELEAACDDALETNVQMLADMTKHLVAMIKYYKLDDVAIYSRAKLEFVQASIAAMQQKIELLTKQLLVQTYPPHKLDALAQIRAHLEARHKLARQQHHKIQSELNIYRASTNRDVLQLHQRIATIHAKLNKARRKVSPGPPTTFGEWSTSS
;
A
#
# COMPACT_ATOMS: atom_id res chain seq x y z
N MET A 1 -7.07 -53.96 7.01
CA MET A 1 -7.89 -52.88 6.43
C MET A 1 -8.48 -52.01 7.56
N GLN A 2 -7.66 -51.18 8.20
CA GLN A 2 -8.09 -50.21 9.21
C GLN A 2 -7.17 -48.99 9.09
N GLN A 3 -7.49 -48.05 8.20
CA GLN A 3 -6.73 -46.80 8.08
C GLN A 3 -7.52 -45.69 7.35
N THR A 4 -8.84 -45.66 7.51
CA THR A 4 -9.72 -44.67 6.85
C THR A 4 -10.63 -43.90 7.82
N ARG A 5 -10.42 -44.01 9.14
CA ARG A 5 -11.25 -43.32 10.14
C ARG A 5 -10.63 -42.08 10.79
N THR A 6 -9.33 -41.82 10.60
CA THR A 6 -8.64 -40.68 11.24
C THR A 6 -8.74 -39.39 10.43
N CYS A 7 -8.89 -39.47 9.11
CA CYS A 7 -8.87 -38.31 8.23
C CYS A 7 -10.07 -37.35 8.39
N GLY A 8 -11.21 -37.84 8.87
CA GLY A 8 -12.41 -37.00 9.06
C GLY A 8 -12.39 -36.18 10.36
N HIS A 9 -11.70 -36.67 11.39
CA HIS A 9 -11.70 -36.03 12.70
C HIS A 9 -10.77 -34.80 12.72
N ASP A 10 -9.65 -34.87 12.01
CA ASP A 10 -8.70 -33.76 11.85
C ASP A 10 -9.30 -32.60 11.05
N ASP A 11 -10.13 -32.89 10.04
CA ASP A 11 -10.81 -31.88 9.21
C ASP A 11 -11.94 -31.16 9.96
N GLU A 12 -12.68 -31.88 10.80
CA GLU A 12 -13.69 -31.28 11.68
C GLU A 12 -13.04 -30.40 12.76
N GLU A 13 -11.93 -30.87 13.35
CA GLU A 13 -11.17 -30.11 14.33
C GLU A 13 -10.55 -28.85 13.72
N ALA A 14 -9.98 -28.94 12.51
CA ALA A 14 -9.47 -27.80 11.76
C ALA A 14 -10.57 -26.78 11.42
N ASN A 15 -11.78 -27.25 11.08
CA ASN A 15 -12.94 -26.41 10.81
C ASN A 15 -13.46 -25.71 12.08
N MET A 16 -13.45 -26.40 13.22
CA MET A 16 -13.81 -25.84 14.53
C MET A 16 -12.82 -24.76 14.97
N ARG A 17 -11.51 -25.03 14.81
CA ARG A 17 -10.43 -24.03 15.01
C ARG A 17 -10.64 -22.79 14.14
N ALA A 18 -10.93 -22.99 12.85
CA ALA A 18 -11.18 -21.88 11.93
C ALA A 18 -12.39 -21.04 12.34
N LYS A 19 -13.50 -21.67 12.77
CA LYS A 19 -14.71 -20.97 13.22
C LYS A 19 -14.48 -20.17 14.50
N LEU A 20 -13.77 -20.73 15.49
CA LEU A 20 -13.43 -20.05 16.73
C LEU A 20 -12.54 -18.83 16.49
N LEU A 21 -11.49 -18.98 15.66
CA LEU A 21 -10.61 -17.87 15.29
C LEU A 21 -11.36 -16.74 14.57
N LEU A 22 -12.31 -17.10 13.70
CA LEU A 22 -13.12 -16.13 12.94
C LEU A 22 -14.14 -15.42 13.84
N HIS A 23 -14.64 -16.09 14.87
CA HIS A 23 -15.50 -15.50 15.89
C HIS A 23 -14.73 -14.51 16.78
N GLU A 24 -13.53 -14.87 17.23
CA GLU A 24 -12.66 -13.98 18.01
C GLU A 24 -12.22 -12.75 17.20
N LEU A 25 -11.85 -12.94 15.93
CA LEU A 25 -11.58 -11.82 15.01
C LEU A 25 -12.77 -10.86 14.92
N LYS A 26 -14.00 -11.38 14.86
CA LYS A 26 -15.20 -10.54 14.82
C LYS A 26 -15.44 -9.81 16.14
N LEU A 27 -15.20 -10.45 17.29
CA LEU A 27 -15.38 -9.83 18.60
C LEU A 27 -14.36 -8.72 18.85
N VAL A 28 -13.07 -8.97 18.60
CA VAL A 28 -11.99 -7.99 18.77
C VAL A 28 -12.16 -6.79 17.83
N VAL A 29 -12.55 -7.04 16.58
CA VAL A 29 -12.86 -5.97 15.61
C VAL A 29 -14.09 -5.18 16.05
N ALA A 30 -15.12 -5.82 16.63
CA ALA A 30 -16.32 -5.12 17.10
C ALA A 30 -16.06 -4.26 18.35
N THR A 31 -15.23 -4.72 19.29
CA THR A 31 -14.89 -3.95 20.51
C THR A 31 -14.00 -2.75 20.21
N ASP A 32 -13.06 -2.86 19.26
CA ASP A 32 -12.14 -1.77 18.90
C ASP A 32 -12.80 -0.68 18.04
N VAL A 33 -13.84 -1.02 17.27
CA VAL A 33 -14.64 -0.06 16.49
C VAL A 33 -15.42 0.91 17.39
N ALA A 34 -15.73 0.51 18.63
CA ALA A 34 -16.43 1.38 19.58
C ALA A 34 -15.51 2.40 20.28
N ALA A 35 -14.19 2.19 20.29
CA ALA A 35 -13.27 2.92 21.16
C ALA A 35 -12.38 3.98 20.49
N ALA A 36 -12.14 3.93 19.17
CA ALA A 36 -11.17 4.86 18.55
C ALA A 36 -11.55 5.28 17.12
N GLY A 37 -11.89 6.57 16.95
CA GLY A 37 -12.07 7.23 15.66
C GLY A 37 -10.77 7.48 14.86
N SER A 38 -9.72 6.67 15.05
CA SER A 38 -8.43 6.85 14.39
C SER A 38 -7.74 5.51 14.05
N SER A 39 -7.77 5.18 12.75
CA SER A 39 -7.04 4.11 12.05
C SER A 39 -7.42 2.65 12.33
N ASN A 40 -8.60 2.25 11.82
CA ASN A 40 -9.09 0.86 11.71
C ASN A 40 -8.04 -0.16 11.19
N PHE A 41 -7.03 0.28 10.44
CA PHE A 41 -5.99 -0.58 9.87
C PHE A 41 -4.93 -1.01 10.89
N LYS A 42 -4.51 -0.14 11.83
CA LYS A 42 -3.47 -0.50 12.83
C LYS A 42 -4.03 -1.50 13.85
N ALA A 43 -5.27 -1.30 14.30
CA ALA A 43 -5.97 -2.25 15.17
C ALA A 43 -6.15 -3.62 14.48
N MET A 44 -6.58 -3.62 13.21
CA MET A 44 -6.71 -4.84 12.41
C MET A 44 -5.36 -5.54 12.20
N ALA A 45 -4.28 -4.81 11.93
CA ALA A 45 -2.95 -5.39 11.76
C ALA A 45 -2.42 -6.00 13.07
N ARG A 46 -2.62 -5.35 14.22
CA ARG A 46 -2.27 -5.91 15.54
C ARG A 46 -3.07 -7.18 15.86
N SER A 47 -4.37 -7.18 15.54
CA SER A 47 -5.26 -8.33 15.70
C SER A 47 -4.85 -9.50 14.78
N LEU A 48 -4.47 -9.22 13.53
CA LEU A 48 -3.96 -10.26 12.63
C LEU A 48 -2.61 -10.81 13.08
N VAL A 49 -1.70 -9.97 13.58
CA VAL A 49 -0.41 -10.42 14.12
C VAL A 49 -0.59 -11.26 15.39
N SER A 50 -1.53 -10.91 16.28
CA SER A 50 -1.82 -11.73 17.46
C SER A 50 -2.41 -13.09 17.06
N VAL A 51 -3.34 -13.12 16.09
CA VAL A 51 -3.92 -14.36 15.56
C VAL A 51 -2.87 -15.23 14.85
N VAL A 52 -1.96 -14.66 14.06
CA VAL A 52 -0.88 -15.41 13.41
C VAL A 52 0.10 -15.97 14.45
N ARG A 53 0.38 -15.23 15.52
CA ARG A 53 1.23 -15.70 16.63
C ARG A 53 0.56 -16.83 17.42
N THR A 54 -0.72 -16.71 17.76
CA THR A 54 -1.46 -17.80 18.42
C THR A 54 -1.56 -19.03 17.51
N GLN A 55 -1.79 -18.85 16.21
CA GLN A 55 -1.82 -19.95 15.24
C GLN A 55 -0.46 -20.62 15.06
N HIS A 56 0.64 -19.85 15.01
CA HIS A 56 1.99 -20.41 14.97
C HIS A 56 2.31 -21.21 16.23
N HIS A 57 1.85 -20.72 17.38
CA HIS A 57 2.00 -21.38 18.68
C HIS A 57 1.22 -22.70 18.77
N VAL A 58 -0.05 -22.69 18.38
CA VAL A 58 -0.94 -23.86 18.34
C VAL A 58 -0.43 -24.95 17.38
N ASN A 59 0.26 -24.55 16.31
CA ASN A 59 0.87 -25.49 15.35
C ASN A 59 2.21 -26.07 15.79
N THR A 60 2.87 -25.47 16.80
CA THR A 60 4.23 -25.85 17.23
C THR A 60 4.27 -26.52 18.61
N SER A 61 3.25 -26.33 19.46
CA SER A 61 3.11 -27.03 20.73
C SER A 61 2.47 -28.43 20.55
N MET A 62 3.03 -29.44 21.20
CA MET A 62 2.41 -30.77 21.24
C MET A 62 1.07 -30.69 22.00
N PRO A 63 0.00 -31.34 21.50
CA PRO A 63 -1.29 -31.33 22.19
C PRO A 63 -1.14 -32.00 23.56
N SER A 64 -1.37 -31.22 24.63
CA SER A 64 -1.65 -31.78 25.96
C SER A 64 -3.07 -32.34 25.95
N ASP A 65 -3.28 -33.52 26.52
CA ASP A 65 -4.59 -34.21 26.50
C ASP A 65 -5.69 -33.42 27.24
N VAL A 66 -5.32 -32.51 28.17
CA VAL A 66 -6.24 -31.64 28.95
C VAL A 66 -5.50 -30.38 29.45
N PRO A 67 -6.16 -29.20 29.49
CA PRO A 67 -5.61 -28.01 30.13
C PRO A 67 -5.41 -28.17 31.65
N PHE A 68 -4.38 -27.52 32.19
CA PHE A 68 -3.95 -27.49 33.59
C PHE A 68 -3.52 -28.85 34.18
N GLY A 69 -3.21 -29.84 33.35
CA GLY A 69 -2.82 -31.18 33.80
C GLY A 69 -3.94 -31.96 34.50
N LEU A 70 -5.20 -31.53 34.35
CA LEU A 70 -6.37 -32.20 34.90
C LEU A 70 -6.65 -33.50 34.12
N THR A 71 -7.26 -34.51 34.76
CA THR A 71 -7.74 -35.69 34.00
C THR A 71 -9.08 -35.38 33.35
N PRO A 72 -9.39 -35.99 32.17
CA PRO A 72 -10.64 -35.74 31.44
C PRO A 72 -11.90 -35.98 32.28
N ASP A 73 -11.80 -36.92 33.23
CA ASP A 73 -12.90 -37.31 34.12
C ASP A 73 -13.18 -36.21 35.16
N ILE A 74 -12.14 -35.57 35.71
CA ILE A 74 -12.30 -34.46 36.66
C ILE A 74 -12.93 -33.25 35.98
N VAL A 75 -12.54 -32.93 34.74
CA VAL A 75 -13.12 -31.80 33.99
C VAL A 75 -14.59 -32.04 33.67
N ARG A 76 -14.95 -33.28 33.31
CA ARG A 76 -16.34 -33.69 33.07
C ARG A 76 -17.20 -33.52 34.32
N ASP A 77 -16.73 -34.04 35.44
CA ASP A 77 -17.46 -34.04 36.71
C ASP A 77 -17.56 -32.64 37.34
N THR A 78 -16.52 -31.82 37.21
CA THR A 78 -16.49 -30.47 37.81
C THR A 78 -17.23 -29.43 36.99
N TRP A 79 -17.24 -29.56 35.65
CA TRP A 79 -17.87 -28.57 34.77
C TRP A 79 -19.22 -29.02 34.20
N GLY A 80 -19.65 -30.26 34.48
CA GLY A 80 -20.96 -30.78 34.07
C GLY A 80 -21.11 -30.93 32.55
N LEU A 81 -20.00 -31.16 31.84
CA LEU A 81 -19.95 -31.26 30.39
C LEU A 81 -19.98 -32.74 29.96
N ASP A 82 -21.18 -33.32 29.88
CA ASP A 82 -21.39 -34.73 29.48
C ASP A 82 -21.17 -34.98 27.97
N ASP A 83 -21.16 -33.92 27.17
CA ASP A 83 -21.02 -33.97 25.71
C ASP A 83 -19.55 -33.90 25.28
N THR A 84 -19.09 -34.96 24.60
CA THR A 84 -17.72 -35.10 24.11
C THR A 84 -17.31 -34.03 23.11
N GLU A 85 -18.26 -33.48 22.33
CA GLU A 85 -17.97 -32.42 21.36
C GLU A 85 -17.76 -31.06 22.04
N GLN A 86 -18.56 -30.75 23.07
CA GLN A 86 -18.41 -29.53 23.86
C GLN A 86 -17.10 -29.53 24.66
N MET A 87 -16.73 -30.69 25.19
CA MET A 87 -15.43 -30.91 25.83
C MET A 87 -14.28 -30.70 24.84
N GLY A 88 -14.40 -31.21 23.61
CA GLY A 88 -13.42 -31.00 22.53
C GLY A 88 -13.27 -29.52 22.16
N MET A 89 -14.39 -28.79 22.02
CA MET A 89 -14.36 -27.35 21.74
C MET A 89 -13.73 -26.54 22.87
N MET A 90 -14.05 -26.87 24.12
CA MET A 90 -13.48 -26.19 25.27
C MET A 90 -11.97 -26.45 25.39
N LYS A 91 -11.53 -27.69 25.19
CA LYS A 91 -10.11 -28.05 25.16
C LYS A 91 -9.36 -27.25 24.10
N GLU A 92 -9.90 -27.19 22.89
CA GLU A 92 -9.28 -26.46 21.80
C GLU A 92 -9.31 -24.94 22.05
N ALA A 93 -10.40 -24.40 22.59
CA ALA A 93 -10.49 -22.99 22.97
C ALA A 93 -9.46 -22.63 24.04
N MET A 94 -9.28 -23.46 25.07
CA MET A 94 -8.27 -23.24 26.11
C MET A 94 -6.85 -23.34 25.55
N ARG A 95 -6.59 -24.27 24.62
CA ARG A 95 -5.30 -24.39 23.92
C ARG A 95 -4.96 -23.16 23.08
N VAL A 96 -5.97 -22.54 22.47
CA VAL A 96 -5.82 -21.32 21.65
C VAL A 96 -5.69 -20.07 22.52
N LEU A 97 -6.38 -20.02 23.68
CA LEU A 97 -6.51 -18.82 24.50
C LEU A 97 -5.49 -18.71 25.64
N VAL A 98 -4.93 -19.83 26.12
CA VAL A 98 -4.00 -19.84 27.26
C VAL A 98 -2.60 -20.26 26.80
N PRO A 99 -1.60 -19.34 26.82
CA PRO A 99 -0.22 -19.71 26.57
C PRO A 99 0.30 -20.70 27.64
N PRO A 100 1.14 -21.68 27.28
CA PRO A 100 1.62 -22.73 28.17
C PRO A 100 2.45 -22.18 29.35
N ASP A 101 3.15 -21.07 29.17
CA ASP A 101 3.87 -20.40 30.26
C ASP A 101 2.91 -19.82 31.32
N VAL A 102 1.75 -19.34 30.87
CA VAL A 102 0.68 -18.83 31.75
C VAL A 102 -0.03 -19.99 32.43
N GLU A 103 -0.29 -21.08 31.69
CA GLU A 103 -0.88 -22.31 32.21
C GLU A 103 -0.01 -22.93 33.31
N GLN A 104 1.30 -23.14 33.03
CA GLN A 104 2.26 -23.68 34.00
C GLN A 104 2.41 -22.74 35.21
N GLY A 105 2.44 -21.42 34.98
CA GLY A 105 2.50 -20.44 36.05
C GLY A 105 1.25 -20.45 36.93
N LEU A 106 0.06 -20.62 36.35
CA LEU A 106 -1.20 -20.72 37.06
C LEU A 106 -1.27 -22.04 37.84
N GLN A 107 -0.89 -23.16 37.21
CA GLN A 107 -0.85 -24.47 37.83
C GLN A 107 0.07 -24.48 39.06
N ALA A 108 1.30 -23.98 38.94
CA ALA A 108 2.23 -23.91 40.06
C ALA A 108 1.69 -23.06 41.23
N LYS A 109 0.97 -21.97 40.92
CA LYS A 109 0.34 -21.11 41.93
C LYS A 109 -0.88 -21.76 42.58
N CYS A 110 -1.71 -22.46 41.80
CA CYS A 110 -2.84 -23.23 42.31
C CYS A 110 -2.37 -24.39 43.18
N GLU A 111 -1.31 -25.11 42.79
CA GLU A 111 -0.67 -26.14 43.61
C GLU A 111 -0.14 -25.56 44.93
N LEU A 112 0.46 -24.37 44.91
CA LEU A 112 0.90 -23.67 46.11
C LEU A 112 -0.28 -23.29 47.03
N LEU A 113 -1.37 -22.76 46.46
CA LEU A 113 -2.58 -22.44 47.21
C LEU A 113 -3.24 -23.70 47.80
N CYS A 114 -3.31 -24.79 47.04
CA CYS A 114 -3.81 -26.07 47.53
C CYS A 114 -2.94 -26.60 48.69
N LYS A 115 -1.61 -26.49 48.59
CA LYS A 115 -0.68 -26.84 49.69
C LYS A 115 -0.87 -25.94 50.93
N MET A 116 -1.26 -24.68 50.73
CA MET A 116 -1.50 -23.72 51.82
C MET A 116 -2.84 -23.94 52.54
N PHE A 117 -3.92 -24.23 51.79
CA PHE A 117 -5.29 -24.28 52.33
C PHE A 117 -5.79 -25.70 52.63
N TYR A 118 -5.23 -26.71 51.96
CA TYR A 118 -5.57 -28.13 52.15
C TYR A 118 -4.29 -28.97 52.21
N PRO A 119 -3.46 -28.84 53.28
CA PRO A 119 -2.31 -29.69 53.45
C PRO A 119 -2.77 -31.15 53.53
N LEU A 120 -2.29 -31.99 52.60
CA LEU A 120 -2.45 -33.44 52.69
C LEU A 120 -1.87 -33.89 54.03
N SER A 121 -2.57 -34.80 54.71
CA SER A 121 -2.43 -35.15 56.13
C SER A 121 -1.05 -35.66 56.60
N HIS A 122 -0.04 -35.63 55.74
CA HIS A 122 1.32 -36.08 55.99
C HIS A 122 2.43 -35.04 55.73
N ASP A 123 2.11 -33.85 55.24
CA ASP A 123 3.11 -32.78 55.15
C ASP A 123 3.06 -31.88 56.39
N ALA A 124 4.21 -31.67 57.02
CA ALA A 124 4.37 -30.84 58.20
C ALA A 124 3.70 -29.46 57.98
N PRO A 125 3.04 -28.87 58.99
CA PRO A 125 2.45 -27.55 58.85
C PRO A 125 3.54 -26.57 58.42
N LEU A 126 3.36 -25.97 57.23
CA LEU A 126 4.30 -24.98 56.69
C LEU A 126 4.51 -23.88 57.75
N PRO A 127 5.77 -23.51 58.03
CA PRO A 127 6.10 -22.76 59.23
C PRO A 127 5.54 -21.34 59.11
N THR A 128 4.77 -20.94 60.11
CA THR A 128 4.18 -19.59 60.27
C THR A 128 5.21 -18.44 60.23
N SER A 129 6.51 -18.75 60.23
CA SER A 129 7.62 -17.81 60.06
C SER A 129 7.69 -17.14 58.67
N GLU A 130 7.04 -17.68 57.64
CA GLU A 130 7.08 -17.10 56.29
C GLU A 130 6.08 -15.96 56.08
N TRP A 131 5.06 -15.85 56.93
CA TRP A 131 4.01 -14.81 56.82
C TRP A 131 4.53 -13.39 57.01
N HIS A 132 5.56 -13.21 57.84
CA HIS A 132 6.19 -11.89 58.03
C HIS A 132 6.97 -11.41 56.80
N ARG A 133 7.33 -12.32 55.88
CA ARG A 133 8.01 -11.98 54.62
C ARG A 133 7.04 -11.66 53.48
N LEU A 134 5.76 -12.02 53.63
CA LEU A 134 4.74 -11.83 52.60
C LEU A 134 4.57 -10.37 52.16
N PRO A 135 4.54 -9.35 53.05
CA PRO A 135 4.45 -7.95 52.63
C PRO A 135 5.66 -7.49 51.82
N GLN A 136 6.86 -7.98 52.17
CA GLN A 136 8.08 -7.66 51.46
C GLN A 136 8.13 -8.35 50.09
N GLN A 137 7.74 -9.62 50.04
CA GLN A 137 7.58 -10.32 48.76
C GLN A 137 6.54 -9.62 47.88
N LEU A 138 5.35 -9.27 48.38
CA LEU A 138 4.33 -8.55 47.62
C LEU A 138 4.85 -7.23 47.06
N HIS A 139 5.68 -6.50 47.82
CA HIS A 139 6.33 -5.29 47.35
C HIS A 139 7.35 -5.59 46.22
N ASP A 140 8.18 -6.62 46.38
CA ASP A 140 9.13 -7.06 45.35
C ASP A 140 8.39 -7.52 44.07
N TRP A 141 7.26 -8.21 44.20
CA TRP A 141 6.38 -8.61 43.10
C TRP A 141 5.77 -7.40 42.41
N GLN A 142 5.33 -6.39 43.17
CA GLN A 142 4.77 -5.17 42.60
C GLN A 142 5.82 -4.41 41.77
N ILE A 143 7.05 -4.29 42.27
CA ILE A 143 8.17 -3.70 41.53
C ILE A 143 8.48 -4.51 40.26
N ALA A 144 8.44 -5.84 40.34
CA ALA A 144 8.67 -6.72 39.19
C ALA A 144 7.56 -6.56 38.13
N ILE A 145 6.30 -6.45 38.55
CA ILE A 145 5.15 -6.21 37.66
C ILE A 145 5.30 -4.86 36.96
N GLU A 146 5.58 -3.78 37.70
CA GLU A 146 5.81 -2.45 37.13
C GLU A 146 7.01 -2.44 36.15
N GLY A 147 8.05 -3.23 36.43
CA GLY A 147 9.18 -3.42 35.53
C GLY A 147 8.81 -4.16 34.25
N MET A 148 7.96 -5.19 34.34
CA MET A 148 7.44 -5.93 33.20
C MET A 148 6.47 -5.10 32.35
N GLU A 149 5.63 -4.28 32.98
CA GLU A 149 4.73 -3.34 32.30
C GLU A 149 5.50 -2.28 31.52
N ARG A 150 6.57 -1.71 32.10
CA ARG A 150 7.46 -0.79 31.38
C ARG A 150 8.10 -1.45 30.16
N LYS A 151 8.67 -2.65 30.31
CA LYS A 151 9.22 -3.41 29.17
C LYS A 151 8.16 -3.73 28.12
N ARG A 152 6.92 -4.03 28.53
CA ARG A 152 5.79 -4.25 27.63
C ARG A 152 5.53 -3.02 26.78
N HIS A 153 5.45 -1.84 27.38
CA HIS A 153 5.24 -0.58 26.66
C HIS A 153 6.39 -0.24 25.71
N GLU A 154 7.65 -0.48 26.13
CA GLU A 154 8.82 -0.30 25.26
C GLU A 154 8.77 -1.23 24.04
N LEU A 155 8.44 -2.50 24.25
CA LEU A 155 8.31 -3.48 23.17
C LEU A 155 7.10 -3.19 22.27
N GLU A 156 5.97 -2.76 22.83
CA GLU A 156 4.80 -2.33 22.06
C GLU A 156 5.15 -1.17 21.13
N ALA A 157 5.82 -0.13 21.64
CA ALA A 157 6.25 1.01 20.84
C ALA A 157 7.23 0.61 19.73
N ALA A 158 8.24 -0.20 20.06
CA ALA A 158 9.19 -0.70 19.06
C ALA A 158 8.51 -1.56 17.98
N CYS A 159 7.51 -2.36 18.37
CA CYS A 159 6.76 -3.20 17.44
C CYS A 159 5.84 -2.36 16.53
N ASP A 160 5.26 -1.28 17.06
CA ASP A 160 4.45 -0.33 16.28
C ASP A 160 5.28 0.43 15.25
N ASP A 161 6.48 0.91 15.63
CA ASP A 161 7.39 1.57 14.70
C ASP A 161 7.87 0.61 13.59
N ALA A 162 8.20 -0.63 13.96
CA ALA A 162 8.56 -1.67 13.01
C ALA A 162 7.38 -2.02 12.08
N LEU A 163 6.15 -2.03 12.59
CA LEU A 163 4.96 -2.28 11.79
C LEU A 163 4.71 -1.14 10.80
N GLU A 164 4.83 0.11 11.23
CA GLU A 164 4.62 1.28 10.39
C GLU A 164 5.63 1.35 9.25
N THR A 165 6.91 1.12 9.55
CA THR A 165 7.97 1.06 8.55
C THR A 165 7.78 -0.06 7.53
N ASN A 166 7.39 -1.26 7.98
CA ASN A 166 7.10 -2.38 7.09
C ASN A 166 5.88 -2.13 6.20
N VAL A 167 4.80 -1.55 6.74
CA VAL A 167 3.60 -1.18 5.97
C VAL A 167 3.95 -0.16 4.90
N GLN A 168 4.76 0.85 5.24
CA GLN A 168 5.20 1.87 4.30
C GLN A 168 6.04 1.26 3.17
N MET A 169 7.00 0.39 3.50
CA MET A 169 7.82 -0.32 2.52
C MET A 169 6.96 -1.16 1.56
N LEU A 170 6.01 -1.93 2.09
CA LEU A 170 5.09 -2.74 1.28
C LEU A 170 4.21 -1.88 0.37
N ALA A 171 3.72 -0.74 0.86
CA ALA A 171 2.96 0.21 0.06
C ALA A 171 3.79 0.76 -1.11
N ASP A 172 5.05 1.11 -0.87
CA ASP A 172 5.92 1.66 -1.90
C ASP A 172 6.37 0.61 -2.92
N MET A 173 6.66 -0.62 -2.49
CA MET A 173 6.87 -1.77 -3.39
C MET A 173 5.65 -2.03 -4.27
N THR A 174 4.45 -1.98 -3.69
CA THR A 174 3.20 -2.20 -4.42
C THR A 174 2.99 -1.13 -5.49
N LYS A 175 3.22 0.15 -5.15
CA LYS A 175 3.17 1.25 -6.13
C LYS A 175 4.17 1.02 -7.26
N HIS A 176 5.39 0.58 -6.95
CA HIS A 176 6.41 0.31 -7.95
C HIS A 176 6.02 -0.84 -8.89
N LEU A 177 5.51 -1.95 -8.37
CA LEU A 177 5.03 -3.08 -9.16
C LEU A 177 3.86 -2.69 -10.07
N VAL A 178 2.90 -1.91 -9.55
CA VAL A 178 1.77 -1.39 -10.36
C VAL A 178 2.28 -0.49 -11.49
N ALA A 179 3.26 0.37 -11.23
CA ALA A 179 3.88 1.19 -12.26
C ALA A 179 4.56 0.33 -13.33
N MET A 180 5.37 -0.67 -12.94
CA MET A 180 6.00 -1.60 -13.88
C MET A 180 4.96 -2.31 -14.76
N ILE A 181 3.90 -2.86 -14.18
CA ILE A 181 2.83 -3.54 -14.94
C ILE A 181 2.19 -2.58 -15.96
N LYS A 182 1.99 -1.31 -15.59
CA LYS A 182 1.45 -0.31 -16.50
C LYS A 182 2.41 -0.02 -17.67
N TYR A 183 3.71 0.09 -17.41
CA TYR A 183 4.72 0.26 -18.47
C TYR A 183 4.76 -0.95 -19.41
N TYR A 184 4.81 -2.18 -18.89
CA TYR A 184 4.79 -3.39 -19.72
C TYR A 184 3.54 -3.49 -20.60
N LYS A 185 2.35 -3.17 -20.06
CA LYS A 185 1.11 -3.15 -20.87
C LYS A 185 1.15 -2.08 -21.97
N LEU A 186 1.76 -0.92 -21.70
CA LEU A 186 1.92 0.13 -22.71
C LEU A 186 2.91 -0.30 -23.79
N ASP A 187 3.99 -0.98 -23.44
CA ASP A 187 4.96 -1.52 -24.39
C ASP A 187 4.35 -2.61 -25.29
N ASP A 188 3.57 -3.53 -24.74
CA ASP A 188 2.85 -4.55 -25.54
C ASP A 188 1.87 -3.90 -26.55
N VAL A 189 1.13 -2.87 -26.12
CA VAL A 189 0.23 -2.11 -27.02
C VAL A 189 1.04 -1.37 -28.08
N ALA A 190 2.19 -0.79 -27.73
CA ALA A 190 3.06 -0.11 -28.68
C ALA A 190 3.65 -1.08 -29.72
N ILE A 191 4.09 -2.28 -29.30
CA ILE A 191 4.65 -3.31 -30.19
C ILE A 191 3.56 -3.84 -31.14
N TYR A 192 2.40 -4.22 -30.61
CA TYR A 192 1.30 -4.76 -31.42
C TYR A 192 0.75 -3.73 -32.41
N SER A 193 0.56 -2.48 -31.96
CA SER A 193 0.08 -1.40 -32.83
C SER A 193 1.07 -1.07 -33.95
N ARG A 194 2.37 -1.11 -33.67
CA ARG A 194 3.42 -0.91 -34.67
C ARG A 194 3.39 -1.98 -35.76
N ALA A 195 3.36 -3.26 -35.39
CA ALA A 195 3.30 -4.36 -36.37
C ALA A 195 2.03 -4.26 -37.25
N LYS A 196 0.89 -3.90 -36.65
CA LYS A 196 -0.37 -3.69 -37.39
C LYS A 196 -0.26 -2.50 -38.35
N LEU A 197 0.35 -1.39 -37.94
CA LEU A 197 0.59 -0.23 -38.81
C LEU A 197 1.50 -0.59 -39.99
N GLU A 198 2.59 -1.31 -39.73
CA GLU A 198 3.52 -1.76 -40.77
C GLU A 198 2.81 -2.67 -41.80
N PHE A 199 1.96 -3.60 -41.33
CA PHE A 199 1.14 -4.44 -42.21
C PHE A 199 0.12 -3.64 -43.06
N VAL A 200 -0.60 -2.71 -42.44
CA VAL A 200 -1.56 -1.85 -43.16
C VAL A 200 -0.83 -0.97 -44.18
N GLN A 201 0.34 -0.44 -43.84
CA GLN A 201 1.16 0.37 -44.72
C GLN A 201 1.67 -0.45 -45.92
N ALA A 202 2.12 -1.69 -45.70
CA ALA A 202 2.48 -2.61 -46.77
C ALA A 202 1.28 -2.92 -47.69
N SER A 203 0.09 -3.13 -47.10
CA SER A 203 -1.15 -3.38 -47.85
C SER A 203 -1.55 -2.19 -48.71
N ILE A 204 -1.44 -0.97 -48.18
CA ILE A 204 -1.68 0.27 -48.93
C ILE A 204 -0.69 0.42 -50.08
N ALA A 205 0.60 0.17 -49.84
CA ALA A 205 1.62 0.22 -50.88
C ALA A 205 1.34 -0.80 -52.01
N ALA A 206 0.94 -2.02 -51.66
CA ALA A 206 0.55 -3.03 -52.64
C ALA A 206 -0.69 -2.62 -53.44
N MET A 207 -1.71 -2.03 -52.78
CA MET A 207 -2.89 -1.50 -53.46
C MET A 207 -2.55 -0.33 -54.39
N GLN A 208 -1.66 0.57 -53.99
CA GLN A 208 -1.17 1.66 -54.83
C GLN A 208 -0.47 1.14 -56.09
N GLN A 209 0.40 0.13 -55.95
CA GLN A 209 1.05 -0.52 -57.10
C GLN A 209 0.03 -1.19 -58.03
N LYS A 210 -0.99 -1.86 -57.47
CA LYS A 210 -2.07 -2.47 -58.27
C LYS A 210 -2.85 -1.42 -59.06
N ILE A 211 -3.20 -0.30 -58.43
CA ILE A 211 -3.89 0.82 -59.10
C ILE A 211 -3.00 1.37 -60.21
N GLU A 212 -1.71 1.59 -59.96
CA GLU A 212 -0.78 2.10 -60.98
C GLU A 212 -0.69 1.15 -62.18
N LEU A 213 -0.61 -0.16 -61.95
CA LEU A 213 -0.58 -1.16 -63.02
C LEU A 213 -1.89 -1.17 -63.83
N LEU A 214 -3.04 -1.19 -63.16
CA LEU A 214 -4.35 -1.11 -63.82
C LEU A 214 -4.51 0.18 -64.63
N THR A 215 -4.01 1.30 -64.10
CA THR A 215 -4.04 2.59 -64.80
C THR A 215 -3.17 2.55 -66.06
N LYS A 216 -1.96 1.99 -65.98
CA LYS A 216 -1.09 1.79 -67.15
C LYS A 216 -1.75 0.88 -68.19
N GLN A 217 -2.35 -0.23 -67.76
CA GLN A 217 -3.04 -1.16 -68.65
C GLN A 217 -4.23 -0.49 -69.36
N LEU A 218 -5.05 0.26 -68.62
CA LEU A 218 -6.17 1.01 -69.18
C LEU A 218 -5.71 2.05 -70.21
N LEU A 219 -4.65 2.80 -69.91
CA LEU A 219 -4.10 3.81 -70.81
C LEU A 219 -3.61 3.19 -72.13
N VAL A 220 -2.89 2.06 -72.06
CA VAL A 220 -2.41 1.33 -73.24
C VAL A 220 -3.56 0.75 -74.06
N GLN A 221 -4.63 0.28 -73.42
CA GLN A 221 -5.82 -0.24 -74.10
C GLN A 221 -6.68 0.86 -74.75
N THR A 222 -6.72 2.05 -74.16
CA THR A 222 -7.65 3.12 -74.57
C THR A 222 -7.03 4.06 -75.61
N TYR A 223 -5.72 4.30 -75.55
CA TYR A 223 -5.07 5.33 -76.36
C TYR A 223 -3.98 4.76 -77.27
N PRO A 224 -3.85 5.29 -78.51
CA PRO A 224 -2.74 4.95 -79.39
C PRO A 224 -1.40 5.51 -78.87
N PRO A 225 -0.26 4.89 -79.23
CA PRO A 225 1.05 5.16 -78.61
C PRO A 225 1.49 6.62 -78.71
N HIS A 226 1.26 7.29 -79.85
CA HIS A 226 1.62 8.70 -80.02
C HIS A 226 0.91 9.66 -79.04
N LYS A 227 -0.32 9.33 -78.60
CA LYS A 227 -1.03 10.13 -77.58
C LYS A 227 -0.48 9.87 -76.18
N LEU A 228 -0.01 8.65 -75.90
CA LEU A 228 0.65 8.31 -74.65
C LEU A 228 1.99 9.04 -74.51
N ASP A 229 2.76 9.14 -75.59
CA ASP A 229 4.02 9.90 -75.61
C ASP A 229 3.78 11.39 -75.37
N ALA A 230 2.75 11.97 -76.01
CA ALA A 230 2.35 13.36 -75.76
C ALA A 230 1.91 13.58 -74.30
N LEU A 231 1.12 12.66 -73.73
CA LEU A 231 0.72 12.71 -72.32
C LEU A 231 1.92 12.58 -71.37
N ALA A 232 2.91 11.74 -71.69
CA ALA A 232 4.13 11.61 -70.90
C ALA A 232 4.95 12.90 -70.91
N GLN A 233 5.06 13.58 -72.06
CA GLN A 233 5.73 14.88 -72.17
C GLN A 233 5.01 15.96 -71.35
N ILE A 234 3.67 16.04 -71.45
CA ILE A 234 2.87 16.97 -70.64
C ILE A 234 3.06 16.70 -69.15
N ARG A 235 3.02 15.42 -68.73
CA ARG A 235 3.26 15.03 -67.33
C ARG A 235 4.65 15.45 -66.86
N ALA A 236 5.70 15.20 -67.64
CA ALA A 236 7.06 15.60 -67.29
C ALA A 236 7.18 17.12 -67.12
N HIS A 237 6.54 17.89 -68.00
CA HIS A 237 6.50 19.35 -67.90
C HIS A 237 5.77 19.83 -66.62
N LEU A 238 4.62 19.22 -66.30
CA LEU A 238 3.86 19.53 -65.08
C LEU A 238 4.62 19.14 -63.81
N GLU A 239 5.29 17.99 -63.78
CA GLU A 239 6.13 17.57 -62.65
C GLU A 239 7.32 18.52 -62.44
N ALA A 240 7.96 18.97 -63.51
CA ALA A 240 9.02 19.98 -63.44
C ALA A 240 8.51 21.31 -62.87
N ARG A 241 7.35 21.79 -63.34
CA ARG A 241 6.69 22.99 -62.81
C ARG A 241 6.33 22.86 -61.34
N HIS A 242 5.79 21.72 -60.94
CA HIS A 242 5.42 21.46 -59.55
C HIS A 242 6.65 21.39 -58.63
N LYS A 243 7.77 20.80 -59.07
CA LYS A 243 9.04 20.83 -58.33
C LYS A 243 9.56 22.26 -58.14
N LEU A 244 9.52 23.08 -59.19
CA LEU A 244 9.89 24.50 -59.11
C LEU A 244 8.99 25.26 -58.12
N ALA A 245 7.68 25.06 -58.18
CA ALA A 245 6.73 25.70 -57.26
C ALA A 245 6.98 25.28 -55.79
N ARG A 246 7.26 24.00 -55.52
CA ARG A 246 7.63 23.54 -54.17
C ARG A 246 8.92 24.18 -53.65
N GLN A 247 9.94 24.30 -54.52
CA GLN A 247 11.19 24.96 -54.14
C GLN A 247 10.96 26.44 -53.82
N GLN A 248 10.16 27.14 -54.62
CA GLN A 248 9.80 28.53 -54.37
C GLN A 248 9.00 28.68 -53.07
N HIS A 249 8.03 27.79 -52.82
CA HIS A 249 7.27 27.78 -51.58
C HIS A 249 8.18 27.58 -50.35
N HIS A 250 9.13 26.64 -50.41
CA HIS A 250 10.11 26.46 -49.34
C HIS A 250 10.98 27.69 -49.12
N LYS A 251 11.42 28.37 -50.19
CA LYS A 251 12.18 29.63 -50.07
C LYS A 251 11.37 30.71 -49.36
N ILE A 252 10.15 30.96 -49.81
CA ILE A 252 9.25 31.96 -49.21
C ILE A 252 8.97 31.60 -47.74
N GLN A 253 8.71 30.33 -47.43
CA GLN A 253 8.45 29.89 -46.08
C GLN A 253 9.68 30.05 -45.16
N SER A 254 10.88 29.83 -45.69
CA SER A 254 12.12 30.08 -44.96
C SER A 254 12.36 31.58 -44.70
N GLU A 255 12.10 32.44 -45.68
CA GLU A 255 12.18 33.90 -45.54
C GLU A 255 11.18 34.39 -44.49
N LEU A 256 9.94 33.89 -44.53
CA LEU A 256 8.89 34.24 -43.57
C LEU A 256 9.27 33.82 -42.14
N ASN A 257 9.92 32.66 -41.97
CA ASN A 257 10.43 32.23 -40.67
C ASN A 257 11.57 33.14 -40.17
N ILE A 258 12.44 33.60 -41.06
CA ILE A 258 13.50 34.58 -40.72
C ILE A 258 12.88 35.90 -40.27
N TYR A 259 11.89 36.43 -41.01
CA TYR A 259 11.18 37.64 -40.63
C TYR A 259 10.47 37.50 -39.28
N ARG A 260 9.78 36.38 -39.02
CA ARG A 260 9.16 36.12 -37.71
C ARG A 260 10.18 36.10 -36.58
N ALA A 261 11.35 35.50 -36.81
CA ALA A 261 12.42 35.45 -35.82
C ALA A 261 13.01 36.85 -35.54
N SER A 262 13.22 37.67 -36.56
CA SER A 262 13.70 39.05 -36.38
C SER A 262 12.68 39.93 -35.68
N THR A 263 11.40 39.87 -36.07
CA THR A 263 10.35 40.67 -35.42
C THR A 263 10.18 40.30 -33.94
N ASN A 264 10.25 39.01 -33.60
CA ASN A 264 10.23 38.59 -32.18
C ASN A 264 11.42 39.14 -31.39
N ARG A 265 12.62 39.18 -32.00
CA ARG A 265 13.81 39.73 -31.37
C ARG A 265 13.67 41.24 -31.15
N ASP A 266 13.16 41.97 -32.12
CA ASP A 266 12.95 43.42 -32.04
C ASP A 266 11.89 43.77 -30.98
N VAL A 267 10.80 43.01 -30.92
CA VAL A 267 9.76 43.15 -29.90
C VAL A 267 10.32 42.88 -28.50
N LEU A 268 11.14 41.84 -28.32
CA LEU A 268 11.79 41.56 -27.04
C LEU A 268 12.74 42.69 -26.61
N GLN A 269 13.51 43.26 -27.54
CA GLN A 269 14.38 44.40 -27.25
C GLN A 269 13.58 45.66 -26.85
N LEU A 270 12.43 45.89 -27.47
CA LEU A 270 11.52 46.98 -27.09
C LEU A 270 10.96 46.78 -25.68
N HIS A 271 10.51 45.57 -25.34
CA HIS A 271 10.04 45.25 -23.99
C HIS A 271 11.14 45.45 -22.93
N GLN A 272 12.38 45.04 -23.22
CA GLN A 272 13.53 45.29 -22.35
C GLN A 272 13.79 46.79 -22.17
N ARG A 273 13.75 47.57 -23.25
CA ARG A 273 13.90 49.04 -23.17
C ARG A 273 12.81 49.67 -22.30
N ILE A 274 11.54 49.30 -22.49
CA ILE A 274 10.42 49.79 -21.67
C ILE A 274 10.63 49.43 -20.19
N ALA A 275 11.02 48.19 -19.89
CA ALA A 275 11.30 47.75 -18.53
C ALA A 275 12.44 48.56 -17.88
N THR A 276 13.52 48.86 -18.62
CA THR A 276 14.61 49.71 -18.10
C THR A 276 14.16 51.15 -17.84
N ILE A 277 13.28 51.72 -18.68
CA ILE A 277 12.72 53.06 -18.49
C ILE A 277 11.81 53.09 -17.25
N HIS A 278 10.93 52.10 -17.08
CA HIS A 278 10.10 51.97 -15.89
C HIS A 278 10.93 51.81 -14.61
N ALA A 279 12.01 51.03 -14.65
CA ALA A 279 12.92 50.90 -13.50
C ALA A 279 13.61 52.23 -13.15
N LYS A 280 14.04 53.01 -14.16
CA LYS A 280 14.61 54.35 -13.95
C LYS A 280 13.58 55.32 -13.37
N LEU A 281 12.35 55.32 -13.89
CA LEU A 281 11.23 56.13 -13.38
C LEU A 281 10.91 55.81 -11.92
N ASN A 282 10.80 54.52 -11.57
CA ASN A 282 10.54 54.09 -10.19
C ASN A 282 11.68 54.46 -9.24
N LYS A 283 12.94 54.38 -9.68
CA LYS A 283 14.11 54.83 -8.90
C LYS A 283 14.10 56.35 -8.69
N ALA A 284 13.71 57.12 -9.70
CA ALA A 284 13.54 58.58 -9.58
C ALA A 284 12.39 58.93 -8.62
N ARG A 285 11.25 58.23 -8.70
CA ARG A 285 10.10 58.43 -7.81
C ARG A 285 10.44 58.17 -6.33
N ARG A 286 11.28 57.16 -6.06
CA ARG A 286 11.78 56.88 -4.70
C ARG A 286 12.75 57.94 -4.15
N LYS A 287 13.40 58.74 -5.01
CA LYS A 287 14.26 59.84 -4.57
C LYS A 287 13.48 61.11 -4.20
N VAL A 288 12.21 61.22 -4.58
CA VAL A 288 11.37 62.42 -4.38
C VAL A 288 10.48 62.31 -3.12
N SER A 289 10.54 61.20 -2.37
CA SER A 289 9.85 61.07 -1.08
C SER A 289 10.85 61.14 0.09
N PRO A 290 10.97 62.29 0.77
CA PRO A 290 11.37 62.31 2.17
C PRO A 290 10.16 61.90 3.02
N GLY A 291 10.36 61.00 3.98
CA GLY A 291 9.34 60.60 4.95
C GLY A 291 8.91 61.76 5.86
N PRO A 292 7.73 61.68 6.51
CA PRO A 292 7.24 62.74 7.38
C PRO A 292 7.95 62.71 8.74
N PRO A 293 8.17 63.86 9.39
CA PRO A 293 8.52 63.88 10.80
C PRO A 293 7.27 63.65 11.65
N THR A 294 7.32 62.60 12.46
CA THR A 294 6.51 62.39 13.66
C THR A 294 6.85 63.46 14.71
N THR A 295 5.86 64.20 15.21
CA THR A 295 5.35 64.16 16.62
C THR A 295 4.45 65.37 16.94
N PHE A 296 3.22 65.03 17.36
CA PHE A 296 2.38 65.63 18.41
C PHE A 296 2.16 67.15 18.49
N GLY A 297 0.92 67.56 18.18
CA GLY A 297 0.27 68.74 18.74
C GLY A 297 -0.81 68.32 19.75
N GLU A 298 -0.74 68.87 20.96
CA GLU A 298 -1.92 69.19 21.79
C GLU A 298 -2.85 70.12 20.93
N TRP A 299 -4.16 70.21 21.13
CA TRP A 299 -4.88 71.04 22.10
C TRP A 299 -6.37 70.67 21.90
N SER A 300 -7.09 70.18 22.90
CA SER A 300 -7.96 70.99 23.76
C SER A 300 -8.98 71.87 23.01
N THR A 301 -10.24 71.43 22.98
CA THR A 301 -11.40 72.33 23.03
C THR A 301 -12.47 71.73 23.93
N SER A 302 -12.72 72.43 25.03
CA SER A 302 -13.78 72.23 26.01
C SER A 302 -15.10 72.84 25.55
N SER A 303 -16.18 72.29 26.12
CA SER A 303 -17.51 72.90 26.37
C SER A 303 -18.44 73.21 25.19
#